data_AF-A0A9E0DBN6-F1
#
_entry.id   AF-A0A9E0DBN6-F1
#
_cell.length_a   1.000
_cell.length_b   1.000
_cell.length_c   1.000
_cell.angle_alpha   90.00
_cell.angle_beta   90.00
_cell.angle_gamma   90.00
#
_symmetry.space_group_name_H-M   'P 1'
#
loop_
_entity.id
_entity.type
_entity.pdbx_description
1 polymer ?
#
loop_
_entity_poly.entity_id
_entity_poly.type
_entity_poly.pdbx_seq_one_letter_code
_entity_poly.pdbx_strand_id
1 'polypeptide(L)'
;MAGLNYERWWSLHLRVAKGELLSEQERFEYELGQRLLDEQPEFSGDGTLDHLRTLRTAIDRASSLHAELTTRSAELDKKIDGLEVAFQRLTGYSLSPESHVPA
;
A
#
# COMPACT_ATOMS: atom_id res chain seq x y z
N MET A 1 25.78 17.94 14.36
CA MET A 1 24.95 16.79 13.96
C MET A 1 23.51 17.22 14.14
N ALA A 2 22.76 17.37 13.04
CA ALA A 2 21.38 17.86 13.11
C ALA A 2 20.54 16.82 13.86
N GLY A 3 20.12 17.17 15.07
CA GLY A 3 19.27 16.34 15.88
C GLY A 3 17.99 16.05 15.12
N LEU A 4 17.72 14.77 14.92
CA LEU A 4 16.43 14.26 14.52
C LEU A 4 15.40 14.87 15.48
N ASN A 5 14.53 15.76 14.98
CA ASN A 5 13.45 16.25 15.82
C ASN A 5 12.42 15.12 15.92
N TYR A 6 12.54 14.31 16.98
CA TYR A 6 11.66 13.17 17.25
C TYR A 6 10.19 13.55 17.18
N GLU A 7 9.81 14.75 17.61
CA GLU A 7 8.42 15.24 17.53
C GLU A 7 7.95 15.40 16.08
N ARG A 8 8.83 15.88 15.19
CA ARG A 8 8.53 16.03 13.76
C ARG A 8 8.42 14.67 13.08
N TRP A 9 9.34 13.74 13.37
CA TRP A 9 9.25 12.38 12.85
C TRP A 9 7.99 11.66 13.35
N TRP A 10 7.66 11.81 14.63
CA TRP A 10 6.46 11.22 15.23
C TRP A 10 5.17 11.76 14.62
N SER A 11 5.11 13.07 14.36
CA SER A 11 3.99 13.69 13.63
C SER A 11 3.80 13.08 12.23
N LEU A 12 4.89 12.91 11.48
CA LEU A 12 4.85 12.26 10.17
C LEU A 12 4.44 10.79 10.27
N HIS A 13 4.93 10.07 11.28
CA HIS A 13 4.55 8.68 11.54
C HIS A 13 3.05 8.51 11.79
N LEU A 14 2.45 9.39 12.60
CA LEU A 14 1.01 9.37 12.87
C LEU A 14 0.19 9.64 11.61
N ARG A 15 0.65 10.50 10.70
CA ARG A 15 -0.01 10.76 9.42
C ARG A 15 0.05 9.54 8.49
N VAL A 16 1.23 8.93 8.37
CA VAL A 16 1.40 7.68 7.60
C VAL A 16 0.53 6.55 8.16
N ALA A 17 0.47 6.40 9.49
CA ALA A 17 -0.36 5.38 10.14
C ALA A 17 -1.87 5.59 9.90
N LYS A 18 -2.29 6.82 9.65
CA LYS A 18 -3.66 7.17 9.25
C LYS A 18 -3.93 7.00 7.75
N GLY A 19 -2.94 6.58 6.97
CA GLY A 19 -3.04 6.42 5.52
C GLY A 19 -2.94 7.73 4.74
N GLU A 20 -2.45 8.81 5.36
CA GLU A 20 -2.24 10.07 4.67
C GLU A 20 -1.02 10.00 3.74
N LEU A 21 -1.11 10.70 2.60
CA LEU A 21 0.01 10.85 1.68
C LEU A 21 0.97 11.92 2.21
N LEU A 22 2.24 11.56 2.32
CA LEU A 22 3.33 12.50 2.55
C LEU A 22 3.83 13.07 1.21
N SER A 23 4.20 14.35 1.20
CA SER A 23 4.98 14.95 0.11
C SER A 23 6.35 14.27 -0.03
N GLU A 24 7.03 14.45 -1.17
CA GLU A 24 8.36 13.86 -1.39
C GLU A 24 9.38 14.27 -0.32
N GLN A 25 9.35 15.54 0.09
CA GLN A 25 10.20 16.08 1.15
C GLN A 25 9.89 15.45 2.51
N GLU A 26 8.62 15.31 2.86
CA GLU A 26 8.18 14.67 4.12
C GLU A 26 8.50 13.17 4.13
N ARG A 27 8.41 12.51 2.97
CA ARG A 27 8.79 11.11 2.82
C ARG A 27 10.28 10.91 3.06
N PHE A 28 11.12 11.77 2.49
CA PHE A 28 12.57 11.75 2.74
C PHE A 28 12.90 11.95 4.22
N GLU A 29 12.26 12.92 4.88
CA GLU A 29 12.44 13.18 6.31
C GLU A 29 11.97 12.01 7.19
N TYR A 30 10.85 11.39 6.82
CA TYR A 30 10.30 10.24 7.51
C TYR A 30 11.22 9.01 7.40
N GLU A 31 11.75 8.73 6.20
CA GLU A 31 12.69 7.63 5.95
C GLU A 31 14.03 7.85 6.66
N LEU A 32 14.54 9.09 6.65
CA LEU A 32 15.77 9.43 7.37
C LEU A 32 15.61 9.23 8.87
N GLY A 33 14.48 9.68 9.44
CA GLY A 33 14.20 9.50 10.85
C GLY A 33 14.01 8.03 11.23
N GLN A 34 13.44 7.22 10.34
CA GLN A 34 13.32 5.77 10.54
C GLN A 34 14.69 5.08 10.58
N ARG A 35 15.60 5.40 9.66
CA ARG A 35 16.97 4.84 9.66
C ARG A 35 17.75 5.19 10.92
N LEU A 36 17.67 6.45 11.34
CA LEU A 36 18.36 6.91 12.54
C LEU A 36 17.80 6.26 13.82
N LEU A 37 16.48 6.01 13.90
CA LEU A 37 15.89 5.23 14.99
C LEU A 37 16.32 3.76 14.93
N ASP A 38 16.44 3.19 13.74
CA ASP A 38 16.92 1.82 13.56
C ASP A 38 18.39 1.63 13.99
N GLU A 39 19.20 2.67 13.89
CA GLU A 39 20.61 2.69 14.30
C GLU A 39 20.80 2.90 15.82
N GLN A 40 19.75 3.25 16.59
CA GLN A 40 19.89 3.45 18.04
C GLN A 40 19.80 2.13 18.83
N PRO A 41 20.87 1.72 19.53
CA PRO A 41 20.91 0.47 20.28
C PRO A 41 20.04 0.48 21.55
N GLU A 42 19.70 1.66 22.10
CA GLU A 42 18.86 1.80 23.31
C GLU A 42 17.43 1.28 23.11
N PHE A 43 16.96 1.31 21.86
CA PHE A 43 15.65 0.83 21.46
C PHE A 43 15.66 -0.69 21.18
N SER A 44 16.83 -1.26 20.89
CA SER A 44 17.01 -2.67 20.50
C SER A 44 16.86 -3.69 21.65
N GLY A 45 16.49 -3.23 22.86
CA GLY A 45 16.57 -3.99 24.11
C GLY A 45 15.40 -4.91 24.46
N ASP A 46 14.28 -4.86 23.72
CA ASP A 46 13.16 -5.78 23.93
C ASP A 46 12.70 -6.30 22.57
N GLY A 47 12.49 -7.63 22.45
CA GLY A 47 12.08 -8.31 21.20
C GLY A 47 10.84 -7.74 20.50
N THR A 48 10.15 -6.81 21.16
CA THR A 48 9.12 -5.92 20.62
C THR A 48 9.57 -5.16 19.36
N LEU A 49 10.80 -4.65 19.26
CA LEU A 49 11.20 -3.90 18.04
C LEU A 49 11.48 -4.78 16.84
N ASP A 50 12.14 -5.92 17.02
CA ASP A 50 12.34 -6.87 15.91
C ASP A 50 11.00 -7.48 15.47
N HIS A 51 10.06 -7.66 16.40
CA HIS A 51 8.69 -8.03 16.08
C HIS A 51 7.97 -6.94 15.27
N LEU A 52 8.10 -5.67 15.67
CA LEU A 52 7.53 -4.54 14.93
C LEU A 52 8.16 -4.37 13.54
N ARG A 53 9.47 -4.58 13.39
CA ARG A 53 10.16 -4.61 12.09
C ARG A 53 9.62 -5.73 11.20
N THR A 54 9.45 -6.92 11.77
CA THR A 54 8.87 -8.07 11.06
C THR A 54 7.45 -7.78 10.58
N LEU A 55 6.61 -7.19 11.45
CA LEU A 55 5.25 -6.79 11.10
C LEU A 55 5.23 -5.70 10.03
N ARG A 56 6.12 -4.71 10.12
CA ARG A 56 6.28 -3.66 9.09
C ARG A 56 6.60 -4.27 7.73
N THR A 57 7.60 -5.16 7.66
CA THR A 57 7.95 -5.86 6.41
C THR A 57 6.79 -6.70 5.88
N ALA A 58 6.03 -7.35 6.77
CA ALA A 58 4.84 -8.12 6.37
C ALA A 58 3.74 -7.21 5.79
N ILE A 59 3.50 -6.04 6.38
CA ILE A 59 2.54 -5.05 5.89
C ILE A 59 2.97 -4.48 4.53
N ASP A 60 4.25 -4.14 4.37
CA ASP A 60 4.78 -3.60 3.11
C ASP A 60 4.65 -4.62 1.97
N ARG A 61 4.90 -5.90 2.28
CA ARG A 61 4.70 -7.01 1.34
C ARG A 61 3.23 -7.21 0.98
N ALA A 62 2.35 -7.19 1.98
CA ALA A 62 0.91 -7.31 1.76
C ALA A 62 0.36 -6.16 0.91
N SER A 63 0.82 -4.94 1.17
CA SER A 63 0.43 -3.74 0.42
C SER A 63 0.88 -3.81 -1.04
N SER A 64 2.11 -4.30 -1.28
CA SER A 64 2.64 -4.51 -2.62
C SER A 64 1.85 -5.57 -3.40
N LEU A 65 1.52 -6.70 -2.76
CA LEU A 65 0.66 -7.74 -3.35
C LEU A 65 -0.75 -7.22 -3.65
N HIS A 66 -1.33 -6.43 -2.75
CA HIS A 66 -2.63 -5.80 -2.98
C HIS A 66 -2.61 -4.86 -4.19
N ALA A 67 -1.55 -4.04 -4.33
CA ALA A 67 -1.39 -3.17 -5.49
C ALA A 67 -1.27 -3.97 -6.79
N GLU A 68 -0.46 -5.03 -6.81
CA GLU A 68 -0.32 -5.92 -7.97
C GLU A 68 -1.64 -6.58 -8.36
N LEU A 69 -2.38 -7.13 -7.37
CA LEU A 69 -3.69 -7.74 -7.60
C LEU A 69 -4.71 -6.73 -8.11
N THR A 70 -4.70 -5.50 -7.60
CA THR A 70 -5.58 -4.42 -8.06
C THR A 70 -5.30 -4.08 -9.53
N THR A 71 -4.02 -3.93 -9.90
CA THR A 71 -3.63 -3.70 -11.29
C THR A 71 -4.07 -4.85 -12.19
N ARG A 72 -3.85 -6.10 -11.75
CA ARG A 72 -4.24 -7.29 -12.51
C ARG A 72 -5.76 -7.43 -12.65
N SER A 73 -6.53 -7.06 -11.64
CA SER A 73 -7.99 -7.00 -11.71
C SER A 73 -8.42 -6.01 -12.79
N ALA A 74 -7.90 -4.78 -12.75
CA ALA A 74 -8.25 -3.75 -13.73
C ALA A 74 -7.86 -4.14 -15.18
N GLU A 75 -6.78 -4.89 -15.36
CA GLU A 75 -6.42 -5.45 -16.67
C GLU A 75 -7.39 -6.54 -17.15
N LEU A 76 -7.87 -7.39 -16.23
CA LEU A 76 -8.85 -8.42 -16.54
C LEU A 76 -10.21 -7.81 -16.87
N ASP A 77 -10.66 -6.81 -16.12
CA ASP A 77 -11.90 -6.08 -16.38
C ASP A 77 -11.88 -5.49 -17.80
N LYS A 78 -10.79 -4.81 -18.18
CA LYS A 78 -10.63 -4.29 -19.55
C LYS A 78 -10.68 -5.38 -20.63
N LYS A 79 -10.14 -6.58 -20.34
CA LYS A 79 -10.19 -7.72 -21.28
C LYS A 79 -11.60 -8.27 -21.39
N ILE A 80 -12.32 -8.36 -20.27
CA ILE A 80 -13.72 -8.78 -20.24
C ILE A 80 -14.56 -7.79 -21.06
N ASP A 81 -14.47 -6.49 -20.78
CA ASP A 81 -15.17 -5.45 -21.54
C ASP A 81 -14.91 -5.57 -23.05
N GLY A 82 -13.64 -5.76 -23.43
CA GLY A 82 -13.25 -5.94 -24.83
C GLY A 82 -13.88 -7.18 -25.48
N LEU A 83 -13.92 -8.31 -24.75
CA LEU A 83 -14.53 -9.55 -25.21
C LEU A 83 -16.05 -9.45 -25.29
N GLU A 84 -16.70 -8.82 -24.32
CA GLU A 84 -18.15 -8.58 -24.31
C GLU A 84 -18.57 -7.71 -25.49
N VAL A 85 -17.85 -6.62 -25.76
CA VAL A 85 -18.09 -5.76 -26.93
C VAL A 85 -17.89 -6.55 -28.24
N ALA A 86 -16.84 -7.37 -28.33
CA ALA A 86 -16.60 -8.19 -29.51
C ALA A 86 -17.73 -9.23 -29.72
N PHE A 87 -18.17 -9.88 -28.64
CA PHE A 87 -19.28 -10.83 -28.66
C PHE A 87 -20.59 -10.15 -29.10
N GLN A 88 -20.89 -8.97 -28.55
CA GLN A 88 -22.08 -8.21 -28.92
C GLN A 88 -22.05 -7.80 -30.40
N ARG A 89 -20.90 -7.38 -30.92
CA ARG A 89 -20.75 -7.04 -32.35
C ARG A 89 -20.97 -8.26 -33.25
N LEU A 90 -20.54 -9.45 -32.82
CA LEU A 90 -20.64 -10.67 -33.61
C LEU A 90 -22.05 -11.26 -33.59
N THR A 91 -22.72 -11.23 -32.44
CA THR A 91 -23.97 -11.97 -32.21
C THR A 91 -25.20 -11.07 -32.12
N GLY A 92 -25.03 -9.76 -31.88
CA GLY A 92 -26.10 -8.82 -31.59
C GLY A 92 -26.65 -8.91 -30.15
N TYR A 93 -26.16 -9.84 -29.32
CA TYR A 93 -26.61 -10.03 -27.94
C TYR A 93 -25.63 -9.43 -26.92
N SER A 94 -26.15 -8.75 -25.90
CA SER A 94 -25.36 -8.21 -24.78
C SER A 94 -25.20 -9.24 -23.67
N LEU A 95 -23.97 -9.41 -23.18
CA LEU A 95 -23.65 -10.17 -21.98
C LEU A 95 -23.63 -9.20 -20.78
N SER A 96 -24.78 -8.63 -20.40
CA SER A 96 -24.82 -7.74 -19.24
C SER A 96 -24.75 -8.54 -17.93
N PRO A 97 -24.01 -8.06 -16.91
CA PRO A 97 -23.72 -8.82 -15.69
C PRO A 97 -24.90 -8.90 -14.68
N GLU A 98 -26.12 -8.49 -15.03
CA GLU A 98 -27.31 -8.53 -14.15
C GLU A 98 -27.77 -9.95 -13.74
N SER A 99 -27.03 -11.00 -14.10
CA SER A 99 -27.35 -12.38 -13.73
C SER A 99 -26.69 -12.87 -12.44
N HIS A 100 -25.92 -12.05 -11.72
CA HIS A 100 -25.34 -12.45 -10.42
C HIS A 100 -25.38 -11.33 -9.37
N VAL A 101 -26.54 -11.15 -8.75
CA VAL A 101 -26.65 -10.55 -7.41
C VAL A 101 -26.72 -11.72 -6.41
N PRO A 102 -25.69 -11.98 -5.58
CA PRO A 102 -25.88 -12.84 -4.42
C PRO A 102 -26.66 -12.05 -3.36
N ALA A 103 -27.74 -12.65 -2.89
CA ALA A 103 -28.50 -12.22 -1.72
C ALA A 103 -27.72 -12.46 -0.41
#